data_AF-A0AAW1MD82-F1
#
_entry.id   AF-A0AAW1MD82-F1
#
_cell.length_a   1.000
_cell.length_b   1.000
_cell.length_c   1.000
_cell.angle_alpha   90.00
_cell.angle_beta   90.00
_cell.angle_gamma   90.00
#
_symmetry.space_group_name_H-M   'P 1'
#
loop_
_entity.id
_entity.type
_entity.pdbx_description
1 polymer ?
#
loop_
_entity_poly.entity_id
_entity_poly.type
_entity_poly.pdbx_seq_one_letter_code
_entity_poly.pdbx_strand_id
1 'polypeptide(L)'
;MEDIPKRKSNTLVLVAQRPHEEFPIFARCSTLHKLTRIAAYCLRFISNISNKMSKVTGLISVEELHKANLCLMKLAQKESFGSNRNEINSSKQLKGLNPFFDDVGILRVGERLTYSNYSYGKKHLII
;
A
#
# COMPACT_ATOMS: atom_id res chain seq x y z
N MET A 1 54.97 -26.32 11.88
CA MET A 1 53.59 -26.17 12.36
C MET A 1 52.88 -25.38 11.28
N GLU A 2 52.20 -26.07 10.36
CA GLU A 2 51.61 -25.48 9.15
C GLU A 2 50.27 -24.81 9.47
N ASP A 3 50.14 -23.53 9.07
CA ASP A 3 48.93 -22.74 9.19
C ASP A 3 47.94 -23.11 8.07
N ILE A 4 46.80 -23.72 8.44
CA ILE A 4 45.74 -24.12 7.51
C ILE A 4 44.82 -22.92 7.26
N PRO A 5 44.54 -22.52 6.01
CA PRO A 5 43.70 -21.35 5.74
C PRO A 5 42.22 -21.67 6.02
N LYS A 6 41.60 -20.87 6.88
CA LYS A 6 40.16 -20.95 7.20
C LYS A 6 39.31 -20.69 5.95
N ARG A 7 38.58 -21.72 5.52
CA ARG A 7 37.57 -21.66 4.45
C ARG A 7 36.41 -20.76 4.89
N LYS A 8 36.23 -19.62 4.22
CA LYS A 8 35.03 -18.78 4.39
C LYS A 8 33.84 -19.52 3.78
N SER A 9 32.90 -19.97 4.61
CA SER A 9 31.66 -20.59 4.15
C SER A 9 30.80 -19.53 3.46
N ASN A 10 30.61 -19.65 2.15
CA ASN A 10 29.66 -18.84 1.42
C ASN A 10 28.24 -19.32 1.78
N THR A 11 27.58 -18.66 2.71
CA THR A 11 26.17 -18.93 3.04
C THR A 11 25.30 -18.54 1.85
N LEU A 12 24.91 -19.53 1.05
CA LEU A 12 23.87 -19.39 0.04
C LEU A 12 22.52 -19.24 0.76
N VAL A 13 22.06 -18.00 0.88
CA VAL A 13 20.70 -17.71 1.36
C VAL A 13 19.75 -17.86 0.18
N LEU A 14 18.98 -18.95 0.16
CA LEU A 14 17.84 -19.08 -0.75
C LEU A 14 16.72 -18.17 -0.24
N VAL A 15 16.61 -16.98 -0.81
CA VAL A 15 15.46 -16.11 -0.52
C VAL A 15 14.27 -16.67 -1.30
N ALA A 16 13.31 -17.26 -0.59
CA ALA A 16 12.01 -17.57 -1.16
C ALA A 16 11.36 -16.25 -1.60
N GLN A 17 11.45 -15.94 -2.89
CA GLN A 17 10.80 -14.77 -3.45
C GLN A 17 9.31 -15.05 -3.43
N ARG A 18 8.57 -14.34 -2.57
CA ARG A 18 7.11 -14.44 -2.59
C ARG A 18 6.65 -14.01 -3.98
N PRO A 19 5.68 -14.71 -4.58
CA PRO A 19 5.07 -14.23 -5.80
C PRO A 19 4.59 -12.81 -5.52
N HIS A 20 5.07 -11.86 -6.32
CA HIS A 20 4.61 -10.49 -6.26
C HIS A 20 3.11 -10.54 -6.51
N GLU A 21 2.30 -10.13 -5.52
CA GLU A 21 0.85 -9.99 -5.72
C GLU A 21 0.64 -8.81 -6.65
N GLU A 22 0.76 -9.06 -7.97
CA GLU A 22 0.42 -8.06 -8.96
C GLU A 22 -1.09 -7.89 -9.01
N PHE A 23 -1.56 -6.65 -8.96
CA PHE A 23 -2.97 -6.33 -9.16
C PHE A 23 -3.16 -5.86 -10.62
N PRO A 24 -3.68 -6.71 -11.52
CA PRO A 24 -3.78 -6.38 -12.95
C PRO A 24 -4.66 -5.15 -13.22
N ILE A 25 -5.48 -4.75 -12.26
CA ILE A 25 -6.39 -3.61 -12.37
C ILE A 25 -5.64 -2.30 -12.64
N PHE A 26 -4.41 -2.15 -12.11
CA PHE A 26 -3.57 -0.98 -12.36
C PHE A 26 -3.05 -0.93 -13.80
N ALA A 27 -2.72 -2.08 -14.39
CA ALA A 27 -2.26 -2.17 -15.78
C ALA A 27 -3.40 -2.05 -16.81
N ARG A 28 -4.65 -2.38 -16.42
CA ARG A 28 -5.81 -2.41 -17.34
C ARG A 28 -6.52 -1.06 -17.50
N CYS A 29 -6.18 -0.06 -16.69
CA CYS A 29 -6.80 1.26 -16.72
C CYS A 29 -5.80 2.32 -17.15
N SER A 30 -6.11 3.05 -18.22
CA SER A 30 -5.24 4.10 -18.75
C SER A 30 -5.24 5.40 -17.94
N THR A 31 -6.19 5.57 -17.02
CA THR A 31 -6.27 6.77 -16.17
C THR A 31 -6.70 6.40 -14.76
N LEU A 32 -6.17 7.13 -13.77
CA LEU A 32 -6.59 7.02 -12.38
C LEU A 32 -8.09 7.32 -12.24
N HIS A 33 -8.60 8.36 -12.91
CA HIS A 33 -10.02 8.71 -12.84
C HIS A 33 -10.93 7.55 -13.24
N LYS A 34 -10.63 6.87 -14.34
CA LYS A 34 -11.39 5.69 -14.79
C LYS A 34 -11.28 4.55 -13.77
N LEU A 35 -10.07 4.28 -13.27
CA LEU A 35 -9.81 3.26 -12.27
C LEU A 35 -10.61 3.51 -10.97
N THR A 36 -10.58 4.73 -10.45
CA THR A 36 -11.33 5.13 -9.25
C THR A 36 -12.82 4.94 -9.44
N ARG A 37 -13.38 5.31 -10.59
CA ARG A 37 -14.81 5.09 -10.87
C ARG A 37 -15.16 3.60 -10.91
N ILE A 38 -14.34 2.78 -11.56
CA ILE A 38 -14.53 1.33 -11.61
C ILE A 38 -14.50 0.75 -10.19
N ALA A 39 -13.49 1.10 -9.41
CA ALA A 39 -13.36 0.67 -8.01
C ALA A 39 -14.57 1.13 -7.16
N ALA A 40 -15.07 2.36 -7.36
CA ALA A 40 -16.26 2.86 -6.67
C ALA A 40 -17.51 2.03 -7.00
N TYR A 41 -17.72 1.67 -8.28
CA TYR A 41 -18.81 0.77 -8.66
C TYR A 41 -18.67 -0.62 -8.04
N CYS A 42 -17.47 -1.19 -8.02
CA CYS A 42 -17.22 -2.49 -7.37
C CYS A 42 -17.55 -2.44 -5.87
N LEU A 43 -17.09 -1.40 -5.16
CA LEU A 43 -17.37 -1.23 -3.74
C LEU A 43 -18.87 -1.03 -3.47
N ARG A 44 -19.55 -0.21 -4.28
CA ARG A 44 -21.02 -0.04 -4.19
C ARG A 44 -21.74 -1.36 -4.41
N PHE A 45 -21.33 -2.13 -5.42
CA PHE A 45 -21.94 -3.42 -5.72
C PHE A 45 -21.82 -4.38 -4.52
N ILE A 46 -20.64 -4.49 -3.93
CA ILE A 46 -20.40 -5.28 -2.72
C ILE A 46 -21.32 -4.79 -1.58
N SER A 47 -21.34 -3.48 -1.31
CA SER A 47 -22.18 -2.88 -0.28
C SER A 47 -23.68 -3.15 -0.49
N ASN A 48 -24.15 -3.09 -1.73
CA ASN A 48 -25.56 -3.32 -2.08
C ASN A 48 -25.96 -4.80 -1.98
N ILE A 49 -25.03 -5.73 -2.14
CA ILE A 49 -25.27 -7.16 -1.90
C ILE A 49 -25.38 -7.40 -0.39
N SER A 50 -24.51 -6.78 0.41
CA SER A 50 -24.50 -6.93 1.87
C SER A 50 -25.70 -6.23 2.53
N ASN A 51 -26.18 -5.11 2.00
CA ASN A 51 -27.31 -4.35 2.53
C ASN A 51 -28.56 -4.48 1.65
N LYS A 52 -29.46 -5.40 2.01
CA LYS A 52 -30.68 -5.66 1.24
C LYS A 52 -31.75 -4.56 1.38
N MET A 53 -31.69 -3.75 2.43
CA MET A 53 -32.75 -2.78 2.77
C MET A 53 -32.51 -1.38 2.22
N SER A 54 -31.25 -0.96 2.08
CA SER A 54 -30.91 0.37 1.56
C SER A 54 -29.85 0.24 0.47
N LYS A 55 -30.30 0.07 -0.76
CA LYS A 55 -29.44 -0.01 -1.93
C LYS A 55 -29.14 1.39 -2.44
N VAL A 56 -27.85 1.67 -2.66
CA VAL A 56 -27.40 2.91 -3.28
C VAL A 56 -27.50 2.78 -4.80
N THR A 57 -28.15 3.74 -5.45
CA THR A 57 -28.32 3.79 -6.91
C THR A 57 -27.99 5.19 -7.45
N GLY A 58 -27.94 5.36 -8.77
CA GLY A 58 -27.65 6.65 -9.41
C GLY A 58 -26.17 6.96 -9.60
N LEU A 59 -25.84 8.26 -9.64
CA LEU A 59 -24.46 8.73 -9.87
C LEU A 59 -23.53 8.33 -8.72
N ILE A 60 -22.23 8.16 -9.02
CA ILE A 60 -21.20 7.94 -8.01
C ILE A 60 -20.99 9.24 -7.23
N SER A 61 -21.12 9.15 -5.90
CA SER A 61 -20.88 10.28 -5.00
C SER A 61 -19.38 10.57 -4.80
N VAL A 62 -19.06 11.77 -4.33
CA VAL A 62 -17.69 12.15 -3.97
C VAL A 62 -17.14 11.25 -2.86
N GLU A 63 -17.98 10.85 -1.91
CA GLU A 63 -17.59 9.96 -0.81
C GLU A 63 -17.20 8.56 -1.34
N GLU A 64 -17.91 8.03 -2.33
CA GLU A 64 -17.57 6.76 -2.95
C GLU A 64 -16.28 6.82 -3.76
N LEU A 65 -16.04 7.93 -4.48
CA LEU A 65 -14.76 8.16 -5.14
C LEU A 65 -13.61 8.24 -4.12
N HIS A 66 -13.85 8.90 -2.98
CA HIS A 66 -12.86 8.99 -1.91
C HIS A 66 -12.54 7.62 -1.32
N LYS A 67 -13.56 6.82 -0.98
CA LYS A 67 -13.39 5.44 -0.49
C LYS A 67 -12.68 4.55 -1.51
N ALA A 68 -13.04 4.68 -2.79
CA ALA A 68 -12.38 3.96 -3.87
C ALA A 68 -10.89 4.35 -4.00
N ASN A 69 -10.56 5.63 -3.94
CA ASN A 69 -9.18 6.09 -3.94
C ASN A 69 -8.38 5.53 -2.76
N LEU A 70 -8.92 5.59 -1.54
CA LEU A 70 -8.26 5.01 -0.37
C LEU A 70 -8.03 3.51 -0.53
N CYS A 71 -8.99 2.77 -1.08
CA CYS A 71 -8.86 1.34 -1.35
C CYS A 71 -7.73 1.07 -2.37
N LEU A 72 -7.69 1.82 -3.46
CA LEU A 72 -6.64 1.71 -4.49
C LEU A 72 -5.26 2.05 -3.94
N MET A 73 -5.14 3.07 -3.09
CA MET A 73 -3.87 3.41 -2.43
C MET A 73 -3.38 2.26 -1.55
N LYS A 74 -4.26 1.65 -0.74
CA LYS A 74 -3.91 0.48 0.08
C LYS A 74 -3.45 -0.70 -0.77
N LEU A 75 -4.13 -0.96 -1.89
CA LEU A 75 -3.76 -2.02 -2.82
C LEU A 75 -2.38 -1.77 -3.44
N ALA A 76 -2.10 -0.55 -3.91
CA ALA A 76 -0.80 -0.19 -4.48
C ALA A 76 0.34 -0.29 -3.44
N GLN A 77 0.08 0.16 -2.21
CA GLN A 77 1.03 0.04 -1.10
C GLN A 77 1.29 -1.42 -0.74
N LYS A 78 0.23 -2.25 -0.72
CA LYS A 78 0.35 -3.69 -0.45
C LYS A 78 1.16 -4.40 -1.53
N GLU A 79 0.91 -4.10 -2.79
CA GLU A 79 1.66 -4.64 -3.94
C GLU A 79 3.14 -4.29 -3.85
N SER A 80 3.46 -3.04 -3.51
CA SER A 80 4.83 -2.53 -3.51
C SER A 80 5.65 -2.91 -2.27
N PHE A 81 5.01 -2.94 -1.09
CA PHE A 81 5.71 -3.00 0.20
C PHE A 81 5.24 -4.13 1.12
N GLY A 82 4.23 -4.90 0.72
CA GLY A 82 3.61 -5.93 1.53
C GLY A 82 2.54 -5.38 2.48
N SER A 83 1.79 -6.29 3.10
CA SER A 83 0.65 -5.95 3.97
C SER A 83 0.99 -5.91 5.46
N ASN A 84 2.18 -6.38 5.84
CA ASN A 84 2.49 -6.71 7.22
C ASN A 84 3.62 -5.80 7.73
N ARG A 85 3.57 -5.37 9.00
CA ARG A 85 4.63 -4.54 9.60
C ARG A 85 6.03 -5.15 9.43
N ASN A 86 6.15 -6.48 9.50
CA ASN A 86 7.44 -7.17 9.35
C ASN A 86 8.01 -7.03 7.93
N GLU A 87 7.16 -7.03 6.91
CA GLU A 87 7.56 -6.86 5.51
C GLU A 87 8.00 -5.42 5.24
N ILE A 88 7.22 -4.47 5.76
CA ILE A 88 7.51 -3.04 5.71
C ILE A 88 8.85 -2.73 6.40
N ASN A 89 9.08 -3.27 7.59
CA ASN A 89 10.32 -3.08 8.34
C ASN A 89 11.53 -3.73 7.66
N SER A 90 11.32 -4.82 6.92
CA SER A 90 12.36 -5.53 6.17
C SER A 90 12.61 -4.89 4.80
N SER A 91 11.75 -3.99 4.34
CA SER A 91 11.90 -3.31 3.06
C SER A 91 13.09 -2.38 3.08
N LYS A 92 14.10 -2.71 2.27
CA LYS A 92 15.28 -1.85 2.08
C LYS A 92 14.90 -0.47 1.53
N GLN A 93 13.82 -0.38 0.76
CA GLN A 93 13.32 0.87 0.16
C GLN A 93 12.73 1.81 1.21
N LEU A 94 12.19 1.28 2.31
CA LEU A 94 11.57 2.08 3.36
C LEU A 94 12.52 2.41 4.51
N LYS A 95 13.76 1.92 4.44
CA LYS A 95 14.78 2.14 5.47
C LYS A 95 15.11 3.63 5.55
N GLY A 96 14.90 4.22 6.73
CA GLY A 96 15.17 5.65 6.99
C GLY A 96 14.01 6.61 6.68
N LEU A 97 12.85 6.09 6.23
CA LEU A 97 11.60 6.85 6.08
C LEU A 97 10.70 6.79 7.33
N ASN A 98 11.03 5.93 8.31
CA ASN A 98 10.23 5.69 9.51
C ASN A 98 8.73 5.50 9.17
N PRO A 99 8.39 4.53 8.32
CA PRO A 99 7.04 4.37 7.79
C PRO A 99 6.04 4.03 8.91
N PHE A 100 4.85 4.60 8.85
CA PHE A 100 3.76 4.29 9.77
C PHE A 100 2.41 4.29 9.06
N PHE A 101 1.42 3.59 9.60
CA PHE A 101 0.04 3.64 9.11
C PHE A 101 -0.71 4.77 9.80
N ASP A 102 -1.39 5.61 9.00
CA ASP A 102 -2.31 6.63 9.53
C ASP A 102 -3.65 6.03 10.00
N ASP A 103 -4.54 6.90 10.48
CA ASP A 103 -5.86 6.50 11.02
C ASP A 103 -6.77 5.83 9.99
N VAL A 104 -6.53 6.07 8.70
CA VAL A 104 -7.27 5.43 7.60
C VAL A 104 -6.54 4.21 7.04
N GLY A 105 -5.40 3.82 7.62
CA GLY A 105 -4.61 2.65 7.24
C GLY A 105 -3.77 2.84 5.98
N ILE A 106 -3.37 4.08 5.66
CA ILE A 106 -2.44 4.41 4.58
C ILE A 106 -1.03 4.50 5.15
N LEU A 107 -0.06 3.88 4.46
CA LEU A 107 1.34 3.95 4.81
C LEU A 107 1.92 5.34 4.47
N ARG A 108 2.56 5.98 5.45
CA ARG A 108 3.12 7.33 5.33
C ARG A 108 4.54 7.41 5.87
N VAL A 109 5.28 8.43 5.42
CA VAL A 109 6.62 8.79 5.90
C VAL A 109 6.53 9.44 7.27
N GLY A 110 7.39 8.98 8.18
CA GLY A 110 7.54 9.50 9.54
C GLY A 110 8.29 10.83 9.64
N GLU A 111 8.53 11.22 10.89
CA GLU A 111 8.71 12.60 11.36
C GLU A 111 10.02 13.30 10.97
N ARG A 112 10.12 13.83 9.74
CA ARG A 112 11.17 14.84 9.39
C ARG A 112 10.69 16.29 9.48
N LEU A 113 9.38 16.51 9.46
CA LEU A 113 8.74 17.84 9.38
C LEU A 113 7.74 18.11 10.51
N THR A 114 7.79 17.35 11.61
CA THR A 114 6.77 17.43 12.67
C THR A 114 6.65 18.78 13.33
N TYR A 115 7.76 19.48 13.53
CA TYR A 115 7.80 20.80 14.14
C TYR A 115 7.48 21.96 13.17
N SER A 116 7.15 21.67 11.91
CA SER A 116 6.75 22.70 10.95
C SER A 116 5.27 23.09 11.12
N ASN A 117 4.88 24.27 10.63
CA ASN A 117 3.47 24.69 10.56
C ASN A 117 2.73 24.16 9.31
N TYR A 118 3.20 23.06 8.71
CA TYR A 118 2.56 22.48 7.54
C TYR A 118 1.30 21.67 7.88
N SER A 119 0.41 21.54 6.89
CA SER A 119 -0.74 20.64 6.99
C SER A 119 -0.30 19.18 7.12
N TYR A 120 -1.17 18.34 7.71
CA TYR A 120 -0.85 16.94 8.01
C TYR A 120 -0.28 16.17 6.80
N GLY A 121 -0.92 16.26 5.63
CA GLY A 121 -0.45 15.57 4.43
C GLY A 121 0.91 16.06 3.91
N LYS A 122 1.30 17.30 4.22
CA LYS A 122 2.65 17.82 3.93
C LYS A 122 3.68 17.37 4.95
N LYS A 123 3.27 17.18 6.22
CA LYS A 123 4.12 16.64 7.29
C LYS A 123 4.38 15.15 7.11
N HIS A 124 3.36 14.41 6.69
CA HIS A 124 3.35 12.96 6.56
C HIS A 124 2.95 12.57 5.14
N LEU A 125 3.97 12.52 4.26
CA LEU A 125 3.80 12.15 2.86
C LEU A 125 3.35 10.69 2.73
N ILE A 126 2.52 10.41 1.73
CA ILE A 126 2.09 9.05 1.41
C ILE A 126 3.26 8.33 0.74
N ILE A 127 3.51 7.10 1.16
CA ILE A 127 4.51 6.19 0.57
C ILE A 127 3.87 5.41 -0.57
#